data_AF-A0A6A6ITG4-F1
#
_entry.id   AF-A0A6A6ITG4-F1
#
_cell.length_a   1.000
_cell.length_b   1.000
_cell.length_c   1.000
_cell.angle_alpha   90.00
_cell.angle_beta   90.00
_cell.angle_gamma   90.00
#
_symmetry.space_group_name_H-M   'P 1'
#
loop_
_entity.id
_entity.type
_entity.pdbx_description
1 polymer ?
#
loop_
_entity_poly.entity_id
_entity_poly.type
_entity_poly.pdbx_seq_one_letter_code
_entity_poly.pdbx_strand_id
1 'polypeptide(L)'
;MKGALLAAVAIIFSTSQGAPIERRDSDYISSCGNTWMAINDVKTNHGAIGRVGFNAAVNSFCGKAAGQKLGGKKYLSMATRVWFSYGGDPETTGINGYVYFEIHNKQDSDHVVDGEKCKEHLKKLSAEDSKCYGKDNKDTKGGTFQVGNSDVSYHALANKVPPTFDSVDKTVVLDGAISALGDGDKGNTLDPFPTYAFNDITPVPCHSHNDYTRDTALYSALSAGCTSVEADIWVHGDKLTVGHTDPGANGPTLQDLYLNPLQKLIDERQAVFPTKPEQALSLLIDFKGNSDQTWDKLVAALTPLRDAGHLSHYDGSFKQGLVTVIASGNAIQDSDVPSPIAKALDPASNPSRSIFVDARINKDMSKFDSSNSYYASASFKDAVQGSSSAISGANLQKLRDQVKAAHDKGLLVRYWDIPSEGLWQQLVDEGVDRLNVDDLQDVAGLDWHL
;
A
#
# COMPACT_ATOMS: atom_id res chain seq x y z
N MET A 1 86.95 -19.70 6.40
CA MET A 1 86.24 -20.13 7.63
C MET A 1 84.99 -19.28 7.78
N LYS A 2 83.86 -19.93 8.11
CA LYS A 2 82.48 -19.38 8.19
C LYS A 2 81.88 -19.07 6.79
N GLY A 3 80.78 -19.66 6.33
CA GLY A 3 79.77 -20.53 6.94
C GLY A 3 78.37 -19.95 6.70
N ALA A 4 77.57 -20.66 5.88
CA ALA A 4 76.09 -20.78 5.85
C ALA A 4 75.23 -19.49 5.81
N LEU A 5 74.12 -19.37 5.07
CA LEU A 5 73.01 -20.30 4.87
C LEU A 5 72.16 -19.72 3.70
N LEU A 6 71.89 -20.47 2.62
CA LEU A 6 70.82 -20.12 1.67
C LEU A 6 69.73 -21.19 1.78
N ALA A 7 68.58 -20.80 2.30
CA ALA A 7 67.39 -21.64 2.38
C ALA A 7 66.68 -21.64 1.02
N ALA A 8 66.49 -22.82 0.44
CA ALA A 8 65.67 -23.04 -0.74
C ALA A 8 64.18 -23.01 -0.32
N VAL A 9 63.41 -22.06 -0.86
CA VAL A 9 61.95 -22.02 -0.72
C VAL A 9 61.35 -22.86 -1.85
N ALA A 10 60.80 -24.02 -1.50
CA ALA A 10 59.99 -24.82 -2.41
C ALA A 10 58.58 -24.21 -2.49
N ILE A 11 58.22 -23.64 -3.63
CA ILE A 11 56.86 -23.18 -3.92
C ILE A 11 56.06 -24.39 -4.38
N ILE A 12 55.21 -24.92 -3.49
CA ILE A 12 54.22 -25.93 -3.83
C ILE A 12 53.01 -25.19 -4.41
N PHE A 13 52.84 -25.25 -5.73
CA PHE A 13 51.57 -24.88 -6.35
C PHE A 13 50.54 -25.98 -6.05
N SER A 14 49.64 -25.74 -5.11
CA SER A 14 48.44 -26.55 -4.94
C SER A 14 47.47 -26.22 -6.07
N THR A 15 47.46 -27.03 -7.13
CA THR A 15 46.38 -27.02 -8.12
C THR A 15 45.15 -27.68 -7.49
N SER A 16 44.38 -26.91 -6.73
CA SER A 16 42.99 -27.28 -6.45
C SER A 16 42.20 -27.12 -7.74
N GLN A 17 42.22 -28.15 -8.58
CA GLN A 17 41.17 -28.32 -9.59
C GLN A 17 39.86 -28.45 -8.82
N GLY A 18 39.12 -27.34 -8.71
CA GLY A 18 37.71 -27.43 -8.37
C GLY A 18 37.07 -28.36 -9.39
N ALA A 19 36.45 -29.44 -8.92
CA ALA A 19 35.66 -30.29 -9.78
C ALA A 19 34.67 -29.41 -10.54
N PRO A 20 34.50 -29.59 -11.87
CA PRO A 20 33.43 -28.91 -12.57
C PRO A 20 32.12 -29.28 -11.88
N ILE A 21 31.33 -28.28 -11.52
CA ILE A 21 29.95 -28.48 -11.06
C ILE A 21 29.24 -29.18 -12.21
N GLU A 22 29.07 -30.49 -12.12
CA GLU A 22 28.23 -31.25 -13.04
C GLU A 22 26.85 -30.59 -13.07
N ARG A 23 26.49 -30.06 -14.25
CA ARG A 23 25.13 -29.63 -14.56
C ARG A 23 24.23 -30.84 -14.32
N ARG A 24 23.37 -30.76 -13.31
CA ARG A 24 22.45 -31.87 -12.99
C ARG A 24 21.38 -31.96 -14.08
N ASP A 25 21.32 -33.09 -14.77
CA ASP A 25 20.21 -33.55 -15.65
C ASP A 25 18.92 -33.82 -14.82
N SER A 26 18.51 -32.91 -13.96
CA SER A 26 17.39 -33.14 -13.05
C SER A 26 16.53 -31.90 -12.91
N ASP A 27 15.22 -32.09 -12.85
CA ASP A 27 14.25 -31.06 -12.50
C ASP A 27 14.45 -30.60 -11.03
N TYR A 28 14.56 -29.29 -10.78
CA TYR A 28 14.86 -28.78 -9.44
C TYR A 28 14.45 -27.33 -9.22
N ILE A 29 14.33 -26.95 -7.95
CA ILE A 29 14.17 -25.54 -7.55
C ILE A 29 15.52 -24.85 -7.60
N SER A 30 15.72 -23.93 -8.55
CA SER A 30 17.00 -23.19 -8.67
C SER A 30 17.12 -22.09 -7.61
N SER A 31 16.04 -21.39 -7.30
CA SER A 31 16.04 -20.25 -6.39
C SER A 31 14.68 -20.07 -5.72
N CYS A 32 14.68 -19.37 -4.59
CA CYS A 32 13.46 -18.87 -3.94
C CYS A 32 13.39 -17.37 -4.11
N GLY A 33 12.17 -16.80 -4.08
CA GLY A 33 11.99 -15.37 -3.98
C GLY A 33 12.36 -14.82 -2.60
N ASN A 34 12.11 -13.53 -2.40
CA ASN A 34 12.47 -12.83 -1.16
C ASN A 34 11.27 -12.43 -0.29
N THR A 35 10.05 -12.47 -0.85
CA THR A 35 8.82 -12.05 -0.17
C THR A 35 7.95 -13.27 0.11
N TRP A 36 7.45 -13.36 1.34
CA TRP A 36 6.55 -14.42 1.76
C TRP A 36 5.11 -14.14 1.33
N MET A 37 4.45 -15.19 0.84
CA MET A 37 3.08 -15.19 0.35
C MET A 37 2.31 -16.31 1.02
N ALA A 38 1.03 -16.08 1.31
CA ALA A 38 0.13 -17.14 1.75
C ALA A 38 0.13 -18.28 0.73
N ILE A 39 0.27 -19.54 1.17
CA ILE A 39 0.22 -20.67 0.25
C ILE A 39 -1.20 -20.94 -0.23
N ASN A 40 -2.13 -20.99 0.73
CA ASN A 40 -3.55 -21.24 0.47
C ASN A 40 -4.31 -19.91 0.53
N ASP A 41 -5.51 -19.91 -0.05
CA ASP A 41 -6.45 -18.82 0.17
C ASP A 41 -6.75 -18.74 1.67
N VAL A 42 -6.74 -17.52 2.19
CA VAL A 42 -7.00 -17.23 3.61
C VAL A 42 -8.12 -16.21 3.72
N LYS A 43 -8.62 -16.02 4.94
CA LYS A 43 -9.52 -14.91 5.23
C LYS A 43 -8.89 -14.03 6.30
N THR A 44 -8.80 -12.75 6.04
CA THR A 44 -8.32 -11.75 6.98
C THR A 44 -9.48 -10.99 7.59
N ASN A 45 -9.17 -10.08 8.52
CA ASN A 45 -10.15 -9.20 9.14
C ASN A 45 -11.26 -10.01 9.79
N HIS A 46 -10.85 -10.96 10.64
CA HIS A 46 -11.75 -11.85 11.38
C HIS A 46 -12.69 -12.66 10.47
N GLY A 47 -12.19 -13.06 9.30
CA GLY A 47 -12.94 -13.89 8.36
C GLY A 47 -13.79 -13.10 7.34
N ALA A 48 -13.73 -11.77 7.36
CA ALA A 48 -14.54 -10.92 6.49
C ALA A 48 -13.98 -10.84 5.06
N ILE A 49 -12.66 -10.73 4.89
CA ILE A 49 -12.05 -10.47 3.58
C ILE A 49 -11.29 -11.69 3.09
N GLY A 50 -11.73 -12.27 1.97
CA GLY A 50 -11.02 -13.37 1.30
C GLY A 50 -9.75 -12.87 0.60
N ARG A 51 -8.66 -13.62 0.74
CA ARG A 51 -7.35 -13.31 0.14
C ARG A 51 -6.85 -14.49 -0.68
N VAL A 52 -6.30 -14.19 -1.86
CA VAL A 52 -5.81 -15.21 -2.80
C VAL A 52 -4.41 -15.67 -2.39
N GLY A 53 -4.24 -16.97 -2.24
CA GLY A 53 -2.98 -17.62 -1.97
C GLY A 53 -2.23 -18.02 -3.24
N PHE A 54 -0.95 -18.34 -3.07
CA PHE A 54 -0.03 -18.76 -4.11
C PHE A 54 -0.57 -19.93 -4.94
N ASN A 55 -1.15 -20.95 -4.31
CA ASN A 55 -1.64 -22.13 -5.02
C ASN A 55 -2.83 -21.83 -5.94
N ALA A 56 -3.72 -20.92 -5.54
CA ALA A 56 -4.83 -20.47 -6.37
C ALA A 56 -4.31 -19.63 -7.56
N ALA A 57 -3.35 -18.75 -7.31
CA ALA A 57 -2.65 -17.99 -8.34
C ALA A 57 -1.95 -18.91 -9.37
N VAL A 58 -1.25 -19.96 -8.92
CA VAL A 58 -0.63 -20.98 -9.79
C VAL A 58 -1.69 -21.70 -10.64
N ASN A 59 -2.81 -22.10 -10.04
CA ASN A 59 -3.89 -22.76 -10.77
C ASN A 59 -4.45 -21.86 -11.89
N SER A 60 -4.66 -20.57 -11.59
CA SER A 60 -5.13 -19.57 -12.55
C SER A 60 -4.15 -19.43 -13.73
N PHE A 61 -2.86 -19.24 -13.43
CA PHE A 61 -1.82 -19.10 -14.45
C PHE A 61 -1.69 -20.33 -15.34
N CYS A 62 -1.45 -21.50 -14.75
CA CYS A 62 -1.23 -22.72 -15.52
C CYS A 62 -2.47 -23.15 -16.28
N GLY A 63 -3.68 -22.84 -15.77
CA GLY A 63 -4.94 -23.05 -16.49
C GLY A 63 -5.04 -22.20 -17.76
N LYS A 64 -4.66 -20.91 -17.67
CA LYS A 64 -4.65 -20.01 -18.84
C LYS A 64 -3.50 -20.35 -19.80
N ALA A 65 -2.36 -20.79 -19.29
CA ALA A 65 -1.18 -21.13 -20.08
C ALA A 65 -1.30 -22.46 -20.82
N ALA A 66 -2.10 -23.41 -20.31
CA ALA A 66 -2.23 -24.76 -20.86
C ALA A 66 -2.55 -24.77 -22.36
N GLY A 67 -1.77 -25.55 -23.13
CA GLY A 67 -1.93 -25.70 -24.58
C GLY A 67 -1.41 -24.53 -25.40
N GLN A 68 -0.97 -23.42 -24.80
CA GLN A 68 -0.35 -22.33 -25.54
C GLN A 68 1.01 -22.76 -26.09
N LYS A 69 1.27 -22.34 -27.33
CA LYS A 69 2.53 -22.58 -28.04
C LYS A 69 3.46 -21.39 -27.84
N LEU A 70 4.58 -21.62 -27.16
CA LEU A 70 5.60 -20.63 -26.86
C LEU A 70 6.82 -20.84 -27.76
N GLY A 71 7.14 -19.84 -28.58
CA GLY A 71 8.31 -19.91 -29.47
C GLY A 71 9.63 -20.04 -28.72
N GLY A 72 10.69 -20.44 -29.43
CA GLY A 72 12.05 -20.46 -28.89
C GLY A 72 12.48 -19.10 -28.35
N LYS A 73 13.18 -19.08 -27.21
CA LYS A 73 13.66 -17.87 -26.50
C LYS A 73 12.57 -16.90 -26.05
N LYS A 74 11.29 -17.30 -26.05
CA LYS A 74 10.17 -16.45 -25.62
C LYS A 74 9.79 -16.71 -24.16
N TYR A 75 9.05 -15.76 -23.62
CA TYR A 75 8.49 -15.79 -22.27
C TYR A 75 6.96 -15.79 -22.38
N LEU A 76 6.30 -16.74 -21.74
CA LEU A 76 4.87 -16.67 -21.49
C LEU A 76 4.68 -16.13 -20.08
N SER A 77 4.19 -14.91 -19.95
CA SER A 77 4.12 -14.21 -18.67
C SER A 77 2.69 -13.82 -18.30
N MET A 78 2.43 -13.73 -16.99
CA MET A 78 1.19 -13.22 -16.42
C MET A 78 1.48 -12.76 -14.98
N ALA A 79 0.92 -11.63 -14.56
CA ALA A 79 0.85 -11.29 -13.14
C ALA A 79 -0.56 -11.51 -12.61
N THR A 80 -0.67 -11.91 -11.36
CA THR A 80 -1.97 -11.99 -10.67
C THR A 80 -1.80 -11.61 -9.21
N ARG A 81 -2.88 -11.16 -8.59
CA ARG A 81 -2.89 -10.74 -7.19
C ARG A 81 -2.63 -11.93 -6.28
N VAL A 82 -1.85 -11.71 -5.23
CA VAL A 82 -1.60 -12.67 -4.17
C VAL A 82 -1.45 -11.95 -2.84
N TRP A 83 -1.75 -12.64 -1.75
CA TRP A 83 -1.59 -12.13 -0.40
C TRP A 83 -0.16 -12.28 0.10
N PHE A 84 0.50 -11.16 0.40
CA PHE A 84 1.83 -11.16 1.01
C PHE A 84 1.68 -11.24 2.53
N SER A 85 2.26 -12.28 3.14
CA SER A 85 2.27 -12.45 4.61
C SER A 85 3.49 -11.80 5.27
N TYR A 86 4.54 -11.49 4.49
CA TYR A 86 5.83 -10.99 4.99
C TYR A 86 6.51 -11.86 6.07
N GLY A 87 6.08 -13.12 6.22
CA GLY A 87 6.57 -14.01 7.27
C GLY A 87 5.87 -13.80 8.62
N GLY A 88 4.71 -13.14 8.63
CA GLY A 88 3.73 -13.19 9.72
C GLY A 88 2.62 -14.22 9.44
N ASP A 89 1.63 -14.27 10.34
CA ASP A 89 0.44 -15.10 10.16
C ASP A 89 -0.41 -14.56 8.98
N PRO A 90 -0.62 -15.33 7.91
CA PRO A 90 -1.38 -14.87 6.74
C PRO A 90 -2.82 -14.42 7.04
N GLU A 91 -3.43 -14.87 8.14
CA GLU A 91 -4.80 -14.50 8.52
C GLU A 91 -4.88 -13.14 9.22
N THR A 92 -3.77 -12.65 9.79
CA THR A 92 -3.75 -11.39 10.58
C THR A 92 -2.75 -10.36 10.08
N THR A 93 -1.82 -10.72 9.22
CA THR A 93 -0.77 -9.84 8.74
C THR A 93 -0.63 -9.98 7.23
N GLY A 94 -0.65 -8.84 6.53
CA GLY A 94 -0.28 -8.81 5.13
C GLY A 94 -0.86 -7.67 4.32
N ILE A 95 -0.46 -7.64 3.05
CA ILE A 95 -1.03 -6.72 2.06
C ILE A 95 -1.19 -7.43 0.71
N ASN A 96 -2.06 -6.90 -0.13
CA ASN A 96 -2.14 -7.35 -1.51
C ASN A 96 -0.85 -6.99 -2.26
N GLY A 97 -0.26 -7.99 -2.91
CA GLY A 97 0.80 -7.82 -3.88
C GLY A 97 0.50 -8.62 -5.15
N TYR A 98 1.54 -8.90 -5.93
CA TYR A 98 1.44 -9.67 -7.15
C TYR A 98 2.46 -10.80 -7.17
N VAL A 99 2.10 -11.91 -7.78
CA VAL A 99 3.05 -12.93 -8.23
C VAL A 99 3.17 -12.83 -9.75
N TYR A 100 4.39 -12.67 -10.22
CA TYR A 100 4.73 -12.63 -11.63
C TYR A 100 5.12 -14.04 -12.04
N PHE A 101 4.25 -14.66 -12.83
CA PHE A 101 4.48 -15.95 -13.41
C PHE A 101 5.13 -15.82 -14.77
N GLU A 102 6.12 -16.68 -15.02
CA GLU A 102 6.75 -16.78 -16.33
C GLU A 102 7.10 -18.23 -16.67
N ILE A 103 6.83 -18.63 -17.90
CA ILE A 103 7.44 -19.81 -18.51
C ILE A 103 8.45 -19.29 -19.53
N HIS A 104 9.73 -19.50 -19.28
CA HIS A 104 10.80 -19.12 -20.18
C HIS A 104 11.26 -20.34 -20.97
N ASN A 105 10.97 -20.34 -22.28
CA ASN A 105 11.49 -21.35 -23.20
C ASN A 105 12.92 -20.97 -23.63
N LYS A 106 13.94 -21.63 -23.07
CA LYS A 106 15.35 -21.34 -23.35
C LYS A 106 15.86 -22.11 -24.57
N GLN A 107 15.04 -22.96 -25.20
CA GLN A 107 15.37 -23.67 -26.43
C GLN A 107 15.19 -22.77 -27.66
N ASP A 108 15.66 -23.24 -28.81
CA ASP A 108 15.40 -22.62 -30.11
C ASP A 108 14.09 -23.10 -30.75
N SER A 109 13.59 -24.27 -30.32
CA SER A 109 12.34 -24.87 -30.78
C SER A 109 11.13 -24.38 -29.98
N ASP A 110 9.94 -24.63 -30.54
CA ASP A 110 8.68 -24.32 -29.87
C ASP A 110 8.42 -25.25 -28.67
N HIS A 111 7.87 -24.68 -27.60
CA HIS A 111 7.41 -25.39 -26.41
C HIS A 111 5.89 -25.26 -26.30
N VAL A 112 5.17 -26.38 -26.15
CA VAL A 112 3.74 -26.37 -25.83
C VAL A 112 3.59 -26.57 -24.33
N VAL A 113 2.89 -25.64 -23.68
CA VAL A 113 2.73 -25.67 -22.22
C VAL A 113 1.79 -26.81 -21.83
N ASP A 114 2.30 -27.74 -21.03
CA ASP A 114 1.51 -28.73 -20.31
C ASP A 114 1.00 -28.11 -18.99
N GLY A 115 -0.32 -27.95 -18.89
CA GLY A 115 -0.94 -27.30 -17.74
C GLY A 115 -0.77 -28.04 -16.42
N GLU A 116 -0.74 -29.38 -16.44
CA GLU A 116 -0.57 -30.17 -15.21
C GLU A 116 0.87 -30.18 -14.75
N LYS A 117 1.83 -30.29 -15.68
CA LYS A 117 3.26 -30.14 -15.35
C LYS A 117 3.58 -28.72 -14.87
N CYS A 118 2.99 -27.69 -15.48
CA CYS A 118 3.11 -26.32 -15.00
C CYS A 118 2.70 -26.20 -13.52
N LYS A 119 1.53 -26.76 -13.16
CA LYS A 119 1.06 -26.77 -11.77
C LYS A 119 2.01 -27.57 -10.87
N GLU A 120 2.44 -28.75 -11.29
CA GLU A 120 3.36 -29.60 -10.53
C GLU A 120 4.67 -28.85 -10.22
N HIS A 121 5.30 -28.25 -11.23
CA HIS A 121 6.57 -27.54 -11.09
C HIS A 121 6.44 -26.31 -10.18
N LEU A 122 5.42 -25.48 -10.37
CA LEU A 122 5.23 -24.28 -9.57
C LEU A 122 4.82 -24.60 -8.13
N LYS A 123 3.98 -25.61 -7.89
CA LYS A 123 3.56 -25.99 -6.53
C LYS A 123 4.66 -26.66 -5.71
N LYS A 124 5.73 -27.17 -6.34
CA LYS A 124 6.95 -27.57 -5.61
C LYS A 124 7.61 -26.39 -4.86
N LEU A 125 7.35 -25.15 -5.28
CA LEU A 125 7.85 -23.95 -4.57
C LEU A 125 7.13 -23.71 -3.22
N SER A 126 5.96 -24.32 -3.01
CA SER A 126 5.16 -24.19 -1.78
C SER A 126 4.96 -25.50 -1.03
N ALA A 127 5.59 -26.60 -1.47
CA ALA A 127 5.51 -27.88 -0.77
C ALA A 127 6.25 -27.82 0.58
N GLU A 128 5.80 -28.56 1.59
CA GLU A 128 6.37 -28.50 2.95
C GLU A 128 7.86 -28.89 3.02
N ASP A 129 8.33 -29.73 2.10
CA ASP A 129 9.73 -30.15 1.95
C ASP A 129 10.56 -29.19 1.09
N SER A 130 9.96 -28.14 0.56
CA SER A 130 10.62 -27.13 -0.27
C SER A 130 11.52 -26.21 0.53
N LYS A 131 12.69 -25.88 -0.02
CA LYS A 131 13.54 -24.81 0.53
C LYS A 131 12.91 -23.41 0.48
N CYS A 132 11.79 -23.25 -0.23
CA CYS A 132 11.06 -21.99 -0.32
C CYS A 132 9.84 -21.93 0.62
N TYR A 133 9.59 -22.99 1.39
CA TYR A 133 8.50 -23.09 2.36
C TYR A 133 8.90 -22.51 3.72
N GLY A 134 8.01 -21.71 4.31
CA GLY A 134 8.17 -21.11 5.63
C GLY A 134 7.43 -21.96 6.66
N LYS A 135 8.18 -22.72 7.45
CA LYS A 135 7.62 -23.65 8.44
C LYS A 135 6.83 -22.98 9.57
N ASP A 136 7.16 -21.74 9.90
CA ASP A 136 6.61 -21.06 11.07
C ASP A 136 5.18 -20.55 10.77
N ASN A 137 4.95 -20.00 9.57
CA ASN A 137 3.65 -19.43 9.17
C ASN A 137 2.96 -20.19 8.03
N LYS A 138 3.56 -21.28 7.54
CA LYS A 138 3.04 -22.10 6.43
C LYS A 138 2.82 -21.26 5.15
N ASP A 139 3.80 -20.43 4.84
CA ASP A 139 3.85 -19.54 3.69
C ASP A 139 4.96 -19.94 2.70
N THR A 140 5.03 -19.28 1.54
CA THR A 140 6.05 -19.55 0.52
C THR A 140 6.68 -18.29 -0.02
N LYS A 141 7.97 -18.37 -0.35
CA LYS A 141 8.69 -17.34 -1.11
C LYS A 141 8.48 -17.41 -2.63
N GLY A 142 7.74 -18.40 -3.12
CA GLY A 142 7.75 -18.75 -4.53
C GLY A 142 9.18 -19.04 -5.01
N GLY A 143 9.50 -18.70 -6.26
CA GLY A 143 10.84 -18.87 -6.78
C GLY A 143 10.90 -19.32 -8.24
N THR A 144 11.91 -20.13 -8.56
CA THR A 144 12.14 -20.63 -9.90
C THR A 144 12.38 -22.13 -9.90
N PHE A 145 11.66 -22.84 -10.75
CA PHE A 145 11.85 -24.25 -11.05
C PHE A 145 12.49 -24.42 -12.43
N GLN A 146 13.55 -25.22 -12.53
CA GLN A 146 14.23 -25.57 -13.78
C GLN A 146 13.83 -26.98 -14.20
N VAL A 147 13.58 -27.16 -15.50
CA VAL A 147 13.29 -28.46 -16.12
C VAL A 147 14.43 -28.87 -17.04
N GLY A 148 14.84 -30.13 -16.94
CA GLY A 148 15.91 -30.71 -17.77
C GLY A 148 17.24 -29.98 -17.64
N ASN A 149 17.96 -29.79 -18.76
CA ASN A 149 19.25 -29.10 -18.80
C ASN A 149 19.12 -27.57 -18.76
N SER A 150 18.11 -27.08 -18.02
CA SER A 150 17.61 -25.70 -18.06
C SER A 150 17.01 -25.34 -19.42
N ASP A 151 16.28 -26.27 -20.03
CA ASP A 151 15.61 -26.06 -21.32
C ASP A 151 14.39 -25.16 -21.19
N VAL A 152 13.67 -25.30 -20.07
CA VAL A 152 12.52 -24.46 -19.71
C VAL A 152 12.60 -24.14 -18.23
N SER A 153 12.20 -22.92 -17.85
CA SER A 153 12.02 -22.55 -16.45
C SER A 153 10.66 -21.96 -16.16
N TYR A 154 10.16 -22.25 -14.96
CA TYR A 154 8.90 -21.77 -14.42
C TYR A 154 9.21 -20.84 -13.26
N HIS A 155 8.78 -19.59 -13.36
CA HIS A 155 9.00 -18.55 -12.38
C HIS A 155 7.67 -18.19 -11.72
N ALA A 156 7.72 -17.94 -10.42
CA ALA A 156 6.63 -17.36 -9.65
C ALA A 156 7.25 -16.42 -8.61
N LEU A 157 7.46 -15.16 -9.00
CA LEU A 157 8.21 -14.19 -8.23
C LEU A 157 7.32 -13.07 -7.72
N ALA A 158 7.36 -12.83 -6.41
CA ALA A 158 6.58 -11.78 -5.77
C ALA A 158 7.04 -10.37 -6.20
N ASN A 159 6.08 -9.48 -6.41
CA ASN A 159 6.29 -8.07 -6.68
C ASN A 159 5.22 -7.20 -5.97
N LYS A 160 5.62 -6.10 -5.33
CA LYS A 160 4.70 -5.22 -4.57
C LYS A 160 3.73 -4.46 -5.48
N VAL A 161 4.11 -4.23 -6.72
CA VAL A 161 3.36 -3.40 -7.67
C VAL A 161 2.94 -4.24 -8.88
N PRO A 162 1.86 -3.86 -9.58
CA PRO A 162 1.45 -4.58 -10.77
C PRO A 162 2.38 -4.27 -11.96
N PRO A 163 2.34 -5.10 -13.01
CA PRO A 163 2.96 -4.79 -14.30
C PRO A 163 2.07 -3.83 -15.09
N THR A 164 2.29 -3.65 -16.39
CA THR A 164 1.29 -2.99 -17.25
C THR A 164 0.00 -3.81 -17.34
N PHE A 165 -1.14 -3.12 -17.54
CA PHE A 165 -2.49 -3.73 -17.49
C PHE A 165 -2.65 -4.98 -18.37
N ASP A 166 -2.01 -5.03 -19.53
CA ASP A 166 -2.18 -6.09 -20.52
C ASP A 166 -1.81 -7.50 -20.03
N SER A 167 -1.09 -7.59 -18.92
CA SER A 167 -0.57 -8.84 -18.35
C SER A 167 -1.15 -9.20 -16.98
N VAL A 168 -2.09 -8.41 -16.45
CA VAL A 168 -2.78 -8.73 -15.20
C VAL A 168 -3.92 -9.71 -15.49
N ASP A 169 -3.85 -10.89 -14.88
CA ASP A 169 -4.77 -12.03 -15.09
C ASP A 169 -4.94 -12.46 -16.55
N LYS A 170 -4.00 -12.08 -17.41
CA LYS A 170 -3.99 -12.39 -18.84
C LYS A 170 -2.59 -12.79 -19.27
N THR A 171 -2.48 -13.95 -19.89
CA THR A 171 -1.20 -14.45 -20.41
C THR A 171 -0.79 -13.65 -21.65
N VAL A 172 0.48 -13.26 -21.70
CA VAL A 172 1.11 -12.57 -22.82
C VAL A 172 2.41 -13.25 -23.21
N VAL A 173 2.74 -13.26 -24.50
CA VAL A 173 4.04 -13.73 -24.99
C VAL A 173 4.96 -12.54 -25.20
N LEU A 174 6.13 -12.57 -24.58
CA LEU A 174 7.10 -11.48 -24.55
C LEU A 174 8.47 -11.94 -25.04
N ASP A 175 9.28 -10.96 -25.45
CA ASP A 175 10.69 -11.14 -25.83
C ASP A 175 11.65 -11.15 -24.63
N GLY A 176 11.15 -10.79 -23.45
CA GLY A 176 11.89 -10.72 -22.20
C GLY A 176 10.96 -10.92 -21.00
N ALA A 177 11.54 -10.86 -19.81
CA ALA A 177 10.79 -10.98 -18.58
C ALA A 177 9.80 -9.81 -18.40
N ILE A 178 8.65 -10.10 -17.81
CA ILE A 178 7.64 -9.12 -17.41
C ILE A 178 8.22 -8.18 -16.35
N SER A 179 8.02 -6.88 -16.54
CA SER A 179 8.53 -5.84 -15.64
C SER A 179 7.41 -5.22 -14.81
N ALA A 180 7.76 -4.85 -13.58
CA ALA A 180 6.91 -4.02 -12.75
C ALA A 180 6.72 -2.62 -13.34
N LEU A 181 5.59 -1.99 -13.02
CA LEU A 181 5.45 -0.55 -13.26
C LEU A 181 6.50 0.21 -12.45
N GLY A 182 7.14 1.17 -13.13
CA GLY A 182 8.03 2.13 -12.48
C GLY A 182 7.25 3.34 -11.95
N ASP A 183 8.00 4.30 -11.44
CA ASP A 183 7.50 5.60 -10.98
C ASP A 183 7.47 6.67 -12.09
N GLY A 184 8.07 6.39 -13.25
CA GLY A 184 8.20 7.36 -14.34
C GLY A 184 8.93 8.64 -13.92
N ASP A 185 9.91 8.52 -13.01
CA ASP A 185 10.64 9.64 -12.38
C ASP A 185 9.75 10.56 -11.52
N LYS A 186 8.54 10.11 -11.13
CA LYS A 186 7.62 10.87 -10.26
C LYS A 186 7.78 10.53 -8.77
N GLY A 187 8.93 9.95 -8.39
CA GLY A 187 9.23 9.56 -7.02
C GLY A 187 8.37 8.39 -6.56
N ASN A 188 7.44 8.62 -5.62
CA ASN A 188 6.67 7.54 -5.01
C ASN A 188 5.29 7.33 -5.68
N THR A 189 5.10 7.81 -6.91
CA THR A 189 3.87 7.61 -7.70
C THR A 189 4.12 6.67 -8.87
N LEU A 190 3.37 5.57 -8.96
CA LEU A 190 3.41 4.69 -10.12
C LEU A 190 2.94 5.39 -11.40
N ASP A 191 3.65 5.17 -12.50
CA ASP A 191 3.34 5.77 -13.80
C ASP A 191 3.26 4.73 -14.93
N PRO A 192 2.13 4.62 -15.65
CA PRO A 192 0.84 5.24 -15.33
C PRO A 192 0.26 4.70 -14.01
N PHE A 193 -0.56 5.51 -13.32
CA PHE A 193 -1.22 5.06 -12.09
C PHE A 193 -2.17 3.88 -12.40
N PRO A 194 -2.02 2.71 -11.73
CA PRO A 194 -2.68 1.47 -12.11
C PRO A 194 -4.12 1.40 -11.57
N THR A 195 -5.05 2.14 -12.17
CA THR A 195 -6.45 2.22 -11.71
C THR A 195 -7.19 0.89 -11.66
N TYR A 196 -6.75 -0.11 -12.43
CA TYR A 196 -7.33 -1.45 -12.44
C TYR A 196 -7.01 -2.24 -11.17
N ALA A 197 -5.98 -1.85 -10.43
CA ALA A 197 -5.50 -2.55 -9.25
C ALA A 197 -6.41 -2.36 -8.02
N PHE A 198 -7.52 -1.64 -8.16
CA PHE A 198 -8.44 -1.35 -7.05
C PHE A 198 -9.82 -2.02 -7.21
N ASN A 199 -10.07 -2.73 -8.32
CA ASN A 199 -11.39 -3.27 -8.69
C ASN A 199 -11.97 -4.28 -7.68
N ASP A 200 -11.12 -4.90 -6.87
CA ASP A 200 -11.43 -5.98 -5.93
C ASP A 200 -11.04 -5.63 -4.48
N ILE A 201 -10.66 -4.38 -4.22
CA ILE A 201 -10.26 -3.96 -2.88
C ILE A 201 -11.48 -3.65 -2.02
N THR A 202 -11.54 -4.24 -0.83
CA THR A 202 -12.54 -3.91 0.18
C THR A 202 -12.04 -2.73 1.02
N PRO A 203 -12.74 -1.57 1.03
CA PRO A 203 -12.32 -0.43 1.84
C PRO A 203 -12.58 -0.66 3.33
N VAL A 204 -11.67 -0.16 4.17
CA VAL A 204 -11.71 -0.21 5.63
C VAL A 204 -11.41 1.18 6.23
N PRO A 205 -11.90 1.50 7.44
CA PRO A 205 -11.75 2.82 8.06
C PRO A 205 -10.34 3.08 8.65
N CYS A 206 -9.27 2.67 7.97
CA CYS A 206 -7.91 3.11 8.30
C CYS A 206 -7.53 4.44 7.63
N HIS A 207 -6.67 5.18 8.32
CA HIS A 207 -5.99 6.38 7.89
C HIS A 207 -4.50 6.09 7.74
N SER A 208 -4.03 6.00 6.50
CA SER A 208 -2.63 5.74 6.18
C SER A 208 -1.79 6.98 6.50
N HIS A 209 -1.23 7.00 7.71
CA HIS A 209 -0.48 8.13 8.25
C HIS A 209 0.83 8.34 7.47
N ASN A 210 1.16 9.59 7.14
CA ASN A 210 2.35 9.96 6.36
C ASN A 210 2.59 9.08 5.12
N ASP A 211 1.55 8.81 4.32
CA ASP A 211 1.67 7.84 3.22
C ASP A 211 2.69 8.20 2.15
N TYR A 212 3.00 9.49 1.99
CA TYR A 212 4.08 9.97 1.13
C TYR A 212 5.48 9.44 1.50
N THR A 213 5.67 8.88 2.69
CA THR A 213 6.94 8.24 3.10
C THR A 213 7.11 6.81 2.57
N ARG A 214 6.05 6.20 2.04
CA ARG A 214 6.04 4.83 1.52
C ARG A 214 6.58 4.76 0.10
N ASP A 215 7.12 3.59 -0.29
CA ASP A 215 7.68 3.32 -1.63
C ASP A 215 6.72 3.71 -2.77
N THR A 216 5.41 3.49 -2.57
CA THR A 216 4.35 3.86 -3.53
C THR A 216 3.16 4.45 -2.78
N ALA A 217 3.17 5.76 -2.57
CA ALA A 217 2.35 6.51 -1.60
C ALA A 217 0.85 6.13 -1.63
N LEU A 218 0.05 6.81 -2.47
CA LEU A 218 -1.39 6.58 -2.57
C LEU A 218 -1.72 5.12 -2.95
N TYR A 219 -0.92 4.52 -3.83
CA TYR A 219 -1.14 3.14 -4.28
C TYR A 219 -1.16 2.14 -3.12
N SER A 220 -0.19 2.22 -2.20
CA SER A 220 -0.09 1.30 -1.08
C SER A 220 -1.28 1.46 -0.13
N ALA A 221 -1.67 2.70 0.18
CA ALA A 221 -2.81 2.99 1.05
C ALA A 221 -4.12 2.45 0.47
N LEU A 222 -4.38 2.71 -0.82
CA LEU A 222 -5.56 2.18 -1.51
C LEU A 222 -5.52 0.66 -1.63
N SER A 223 -4.35 0.04 -1.90
CA SER A 223 -4.21 -1.42 -1.98
C SER A 223 -4.49 -2.14 -0.65
N ALA A 224 -4.20 -1.48 0.47
CA ALA A 224 -4.56 -1.94 1.81
C ALA A 224 -6.05 -1.75 2.14
N GLY A 225 -6.76 -0.92 1.37
CA GLY A 225 -8.16 -0.58 1.59
C GLY A 225 -8.37 0.67 2.46
N CYS A 226 -7.32 1.43 2.80
CA CYS A 226 -7.50 2.61 3.65
C CYS A 226 -8.33 3.69 2.97
N THR A 227 -9.38 4.13 3.66
CA THR A 227 -10.31 5.18 3.21
C THR A 227 -9.86 6.58 3.59
N SER A 228 -8.66 6.72 4.16
CA SER A 228 -8.04 8.02 4.40
C SER A 228 -6.53 7.98 4.25
N VAL A 229 -5.96 9.09 3.76
CA VAL A 229 -4.52 9.31 3.55
C VAL A 229 -4.15 10.72 4.04
N GLU A 230 -2.85 11.00 4.15
CA GLU A 230 -2.33 12.26 4.68
C GLU A 230 -1.18 12.82 3.84
N ALA A 231 -1.21 14.12 3.58
CA ALA A 231 -0.10 14.86 2.99
C ALA A 231 0.32 16.05 3.87
N ASP A 232 1.57 16.04 4.32
CA ASP A 232 2.23 17.17 4.99
C ASP A 232 2.74 18.15 3.92
N ILE A 233 2.19 19.36 3.82
CA ILE A 233 2.49 20.25 2.69
C ILE A 233 3.22 21.55 3.06
N TRP A 234 4.12 21.94 2.14
CA TRP A 234 4.89 23.18 2.15
C TRP A 234 4.67 23.96 0.85
N VAL A 235 4.71 25.29 0.92
CA VAL A 235 4.61 26.15 -0.27
C VAL A 235 6.00 26.49 -0.80
N HIS A 236 6.26 26.15 -2.06
CA HIS A 236 7.47 26.54 -2.79
C HIS A 236 7.12 27.15 -4.13
N GLY A 237 7.09 28.48 -4.18
CA GLY A 237 6.63 29.23 -5.36
C GLY A 237 5.17 28.91 -5.67
N ASP A 238 4.92 28.26 -6.80
CA ASP A 238 3.57 27.83 -7.23
C ASP A 238 3.25 26.37 -6.90
N LYS A 239 4.19 25.64 -6.27
CA LYS A 239 4.02 24.23 -5.94
C LYS A 239 3.66 24.03 -4.47
N LEU A 240 2.86 23.00 -4.23
CA LEU A 240 2.69 22.38 -2.92
C LEU A 240 3.55 21.12 -2.88
N THR A 241 4.68 21.18 -2.17
CA THR A 241 5.56 20.01 -1.99
C THR A 241 5.21 19.28 -0.71
N VAL A 242 5.47 17.97 -0.69
CA VAL A 242 5.02 17.04 0.36
C VAL A 242 6.20 16.49 1.14
N GLY A 243 6.13 16.59 2.47
CA GLY A 243 7.13 16.03 3.38
C GLY A 243 6.93 16.50 4.81
N HIS A 244 7.28 15.67 5.79
CA HIS A 244 7.18 16.04 7.21
C HIS A 244 8.08 17.22 7.57
N THR A 245 9.32 17.16 7.10
CA THR A 245 10.26 18.28 7.07
C THR A 245 10.25 18.92 5.69
N ASP A 246 10.50 20.23 5.61
CA ASP A 246 10.51 20.97 4.34
C ASP A 246 11.39 20.27 3.29
N PRO A 247 10.81 19.70 2.21
CA PRO A 247 11.55 18.97 1.19
C PRO A 247 12.16 19.91 0.14
N GLY A 248 11.93 21.23 0.23
CA GLY A 248 12.34 22.22 -0.74
C GLY A 248 11.54 22.19 -2.05
N ALA A 249 11.89 23.07 -2.98
CA ALA A 249 11.17 23.26 -4.25
C ALA A 249 11.26 22.09 -5.25
N ASN A 250 12.17 21.14 -5.00
CA ASN A 250 12.37 19.93 -5.81
C ASN A 250 11.75 18.69 -5.15
N GLY A 251 11.06 18.85 -4.02
CA GLY A 251 10.36 17.75 -3.37
C GLY A 251 9.19 17.21 -4.19
N PRO A 252 8.68 16.01 -3.85
CA PRO A 252 7.45 15.47 -4.42
C PRO A 252 6.29 16.45 -4.24
N THR A 253 5.34 16.48 -5.17
CA THR A 253 4.23 17.43 -5.12
C THR A 253 2.90 16.78 -4.74
N LEU A 254 2.01 17.55 -4.11
CA LEU A 254 0.64 17.12 -3.81
C LEU A 254 -0.10 16.69 -5.10
N GLN A 255 0.19 17.40 -6.19
CA GLN A 255 -0.41 17.14 -7.51
C GLN A 255 -0.04 15.74 -8.01
N ASP A 256 1.24 15.37 -7.96
CA ASP A 256 1.74 14.11 -8.52
C ASP A 256 1.50 12.92 -7.59
N LEU A 257 1.59 13.12 -6.27
CA LEU A 257 1.38 12.04 -5.30
C LEU A 257 -0.10 11.68 -5.12
N TYR A 258 -1.01 12.65 -5.22
CA TYR A 258 -2.42 12.45 -4.83
C TYR A 258 -3.41 12.89 -5.90
N LEU A 259 -3.38 14.16 -6.32
CA LEU A 259 -4.50 14.72 -7.08
C LEU A 259 -4.61 14.13 -8.49
N ASN A 260 -3.49 14.01 -9.22
CA ASN A 260 -3.46 13.41 -10.55
C ASN A 260 -3.85 11.91 -10.51
N PRO A 261 -3.26 11.07 -9.64
CA PRO A 261 -3.71 9.69 -9.44
C PRO A 261 -5.20 9.54 -9.11
N LEU A 262 -5.73 10.36 -8.20
CA LEU A 262 -7.14 10.30 -7.80
C LEU A 262 -8.07 10.70 -8.93
N GLN A 263 -7.77 11.80 -9.64
CA GLN A 263 -8.55 12.21 -10.79
C GLN A 263 -8.59 11.10 -11.85
N LYS A 264 -7.43 10.52 -12.20
CA LYS A 264 -7.34 9.42 -13.17
C LYS A 264 -8.15 8.20 -12.73
N LEU A 265 -8.05 7.83 -11.44
CA LEU A 265 -8.81 6.72 -10.88
C LEU A 265 -10.33 6.95 -10.98
N ILE A 266 -10.77 8.13 -10.55
CA ILE A 266 -12.19 8.51 -10.57
C ILE A 266 -12.72 8.61 -12.00
N ASP A 267 -11.97 9.20 -12.93
CA ASP A 267 -12.39 9.30 -14.34
C ASP A 267 -12.59 7.92 -14.97
N GLU A 268 -11.66 6.99 -14.73
CA GLU A 268 -11.67 5.66 -15.34
C GLU A 268 -12.62 4.68 -14.65
N ARG A 269 -12.84 4.83 -13.34
CA ARG A 269 -13.60 3.85 -12.52
C ARG A 269 -14.91 4.39 -11.96
N GLN A 270 -15.13 5.70 -12.02
CA GLN A 270 -16.27 6.41 -11.42
C GLN A 270 -16.38 6.21 -9.89
N ALA A 271 -15.28 5.82 -9.26
CA ALA A 271 -15.17 5.51 -7.84
C ALA A 271 -13.69 5.50 -7.42
N VAL A 272 -13.41 5.67 -6.12
CA VAL A 272 -12.09 5.34 -5.55
C VAL A 272 -11.99 3.83 -5.30
N PHE A 273 -13.05 3.23 -4.75
CA PHE A 273 -13.15 1.79 -4.49
C PHE A 273 -14.32 1.20 -5.29
N PRO A 274 -14.09 0.57 -6.46
CA PRO A 274 -15.16 0.03 -7.30
C PRO A 274 -16.06 -1.02 -6.64
N THR A 275 -15.57 -1.74 -5.62
CA THR A 275 -16.37 -2.68 -4.82
C THR A 275 -17.44 -1.99 -3.97
N LYS A 276 -17.22 -0.70 -3.66
CA LYS A 276 -18.10 0.16 -2.87
C LYS A 276 -18.09 1.59 -3.45
N PRO A 277 -18.73 1.82 -4.62
CA PRO A 277 -18.54 3.03 -5.42
C PRO A 277 -18.83 4.35 -4.70
N GLU A 278 -19.69 4.34 -3.69
CA GLU A 278 -20.03 5.49 -2.86
C GLU A 278 -18.98 5.82 -1.79
N GLN A 279 -18.03 4.92 -1.54
CA GLN A 279 -16.96 5.13 -0.57
C GLN A 279 -16.02 6.24 -1.03
N ALA A 280 -16.13 7.39 -0.37
CA ALA A 280 -15.20 8.50 -0.55
C ALA A 280 -13.84 8.20 0.10
N LEU A 281 -12.79 8.84 -0.43
CA LEU A 281 -11.48 8.95 0.20
C LEU A 281 -11.37 10.27 0.96
N SER A 282 -10.88 10.20 2.20
CA SER A 282 -10.51 11.40 2.94
C SER A 282 -9.03 11.73 2.76
N LEU A 283 -8.74 12.90 2.18
CA LEU A 283 -7.39 13.43 2.03
C LEU A 283 -7.16 14.50 3.12
N LEU A 284 -6.44 14.10 4.18
CA LEU A 284 -5.99 15.02 5.23
C LEU A 284 -4.75 15.77 4.74
N ILE A 285 -4.77 17.09 4.83
CA ILE A 285 -3.70 17.98 4.38
C ILE A 285 -3.18 18.76 5.59
N ASP A 286 -1.99 18.46 6.05
CA ASP A 286 -1.39 19.16 7.20
C ASP A 286 -0.54 20.34 6.72
N PHE A 287 -0.90 21.54 7.19
CA PHE A 287 -0.23 22.77 6.79
C PHE A 287 1.00 23.02 7.67
N LYS A 288 2.19 22.86 7.11
CA LYS A 288 3.45 23.06 7.85
C LYS A 288 3.95 24.51 7.85
N GLY A 289 3.52 25.32 6.88
CA GLY A 289 3.97 26.69 6.65
C GLY A 289 2.93 27.77 6.94
N ASN A 290 3.04 28.91 6.24
CA ASN A 290 2.09 30.01 6.34
C ASN A 290 0.69 29.57 5.86
N SER A 291 -0.31 29.65 6.73
CA SER A 291 -1.63 29.08 6.48
C SER A 291 -2.40 29.79 5.37
N ASP A 292 -2.34 31.12 5.30
CA ASP A 292 -3.05 31.88 4.26
C ASP A 292 -2.50 31.60 2.86
N GLN A 293 -1.16 31.54 2.72
CA GLN A 293 -0.52 31.23 1.46
C GLN A 293 -0.79 29.78 1.03
N THR A 294 -0.67 28.83 1.96
CA THR A 294 -0.95 27.41 1.70
C THR A 294 -2.40 27.21 1.29
N TRP A 295 -3.35 27.91 1.92
CA TRP A 295 -4.76 27.84 1.58
C TRP A 295 -5.03 28.25 0.13
N ASP A 296 -4.49 29.39 -0.31
CA ASP A 296 -4.69 29.87 -1.69
C ASP A 296 -4.13 28.89 -2.71
N LYS A 297 -2.96 28.31 -2.43
CA LYS A 297 -2.34 27.29 -3.29
C LYS A 297 -3.13 26.00 -3.31
N LEU A 298 -3.67 25.56 -2.18
CA LEU A 298 -4.49 24.35 -2.10
C LEU A 298 -5.80 24.51 -2.86
N VAL A 299 -6.50 25.63 -2.69
CA VAL A 299 -7.73 25.95 -3.45
C VAL A 299 -7.47 25.89 -4.95
N ALA A 300 -6.36 26.48 -5.41
CA ALA A 300 -5.96 26.45 -6.81
C ALA A 300 -5.69 25.01 -7.30
N ALA A 301 -4.89 24.24 -6.55
CA ALA A 301 -4.55 22.85 -6.90
C ALA A 301 -5.77 21.92 -6.97
N LEU A 302 -6.80 22.17 -6.15
CA LEU A 302 -8.03 21.38 -6.12
C LEU A 302 -9.03 21.72 -7.24
N THR A 303 -8.76 22.73 -8.08
CA THR A 303 -9.68 23.17 -9.14
C THR A 303 -10.13 22.03 -10.07
N PRO A 304 -9.25 21.14 -10.58
CA PRO A 304 -9.68 20.05 -11.47
C PRO A 304 -10.72 19.12 -10.83
N LEU A 305 -10.48 18.67 -9.60
CA LEU A 305 -11.40 17.80 -8.86
C LEU A 305 -12.71 18.52 -8.50
N ARG A 306 -12.63 19.82 -8.18
CA ARG A 306 -13.78 20.66 -7.84
C ARG A 306 -14.69 20.88 -9.05
N ASP A 307 -14.12 21.26 -10.18
CA ASP A 307 -14.86 21.55 -11.42
C ASP A 307 -15.48 20.27 -12.00
N ALA A 308 -14.85 19.11 -11.79
CA ALA A 308 -15.40 17.80 -12.12
C ALA A 308 -16.46 17.30 -11.13
N GLY A 309 -16.73 18.02 -10.04
CA GLY A 309 -17.74 17.66 -9.05
C GLY A 309 -17.35 16.50 -8.13
N HIS A 310 -16.05 16.20 -7.99
CA HIS A 310 -15.57 15.08 -7.19
C HIS A 310 -15.35 15.41 -5.72
N LEU A 311 -15.28 16.70 -5.35
CA LEU A 311 -15.07 17.09 -3.96
C LEU A 311 -16.36 17.07 -3.15
N SER A 312 -16.26 16.53 -1.93
CA SER A 312 -17.25 16.78 -0.89
C SER A 312 -17.33 18.27 -0.58
N HIS A 313 -18.51 18.76 -0.25
CA HIS A 313 -18.76 20.18 -0.04
C HIS A 313 -19.93 20.43 0.92
N TYR A 314 -20.07 21.67 1.39
CA TYR A 314 -21.16 22.05 2.28
C TYR A 314 -22.12 23.05 1.62
N ASP A 315 -23.38 22.64 1.47
CA ASP A 315 -24.48 23.50 1.02
C ASP A 315 -25.73 23.24 1.89
N GLY A 316 -25.82 23.98 2.99
CA GLY A 316 -26.81 23.79 4.07
C GLY A 316 -26.70 22.47 4.84
N SER A 317 -25.99 21.49 4.27
CA SER A 317 -25.71 20.15 4.77
C SER A 317 -24.46 19.62 4.06
N PHE A 318 -23.77 18.66 4.66
CA PHE A 318 -22.68 17.96 3.99
C PHE A 318 -23.18 17.21 2.75
N LYS A 319 -22.49 17.43 1.62
CA LYS A 319 -22.69 16.71 0.36
C LYS A 319 -21.43 15.91 0.08
N GLN A 320 -21.55 14.59 0.11
CA GLN A 320 -20.44 13.69 -0.14
C GLN A 320 -20.07 13.68 -1.63
N GLY A 321 -18.82 13.98 -1.93
CA GLY A 321 -18.16 13.65 -3.20
C GLY A 321 -17.32 12.38 -3.05
N LEU A 322 -16.46 12.11 -4.04
CA LEU A 322 -15.53 10.98 -4.01
C LEU A 322 -14.24 11.29 -3.24
N VAL A 323 -13.93 12.57 -3.05
CA VAL A 323 -12.78 13.04 -2.26
C VAL A 323 -13.25 14.07 -1.23
N THR A 324 -12.99 13.82 0.04
CA THR A 324 -13.20 14.79 1.12
C THR A 324 -11.86 15.37 1.53
N VAL A 325 -11.68 16.69 1.41
CA VAL A 325 -10.43 17.36 1.78
C VAL A 325 -10.55 17.96 3.17
N ILE A 326 -9.62 17.62 4.05
CA ILE A 326 -9.57 18.09 5.44
C ILE A 326 -8.22 18.78 5.67
N ALA A 327 -8.22 20.08 5.97
CA ALA A 327 -7.03 20.82 6.33
C ALA A 327 -6.75 20.73 7.84
N SER A 328 -5.51 20.42 8.21
CA SER A 328 -5.01 20.36 9.59
C SER A 328 -3.74 21.22 9.74
N GLY A 329 -2.97 21.01 10.80
CA GLY A 329 -1.79 21.81 11.12
C GLY A 329 -2.14 23.30 11.31
N ASN A 330 -1.41 24.18 10.62
CA ASN A 330 -1.58 25.63 10.71
C ASN A 330 -2.91 26.16 10.10
N ALA A 331 -3.75 25.31 9.50
CA ALA A 331 -5.10 25.68 9.08
C ALA A 331 -6.08 25.93 10.26
N ILE A 332 -5.64 25.64 11.49
CA ILE A 332 -6.37 25.86 12.73
C ILE A 332 -5.58 26.84 13.60
N GLN A 333 -6.25 27.85 14.15
CA GLN A 333 -5.68 28.72 15.16
C GLN A 333 -5.76 28.01 16.51
N ASP A 334 -4.62 27.48 16.96
CA ASP A 334 -4.59 26.72 18.20
C ASP A 334 -4.65 27.62 19.44
N SER A 335 -5.57 27.29 20.36
CA SER A 335 -5.75 27.96 21.65
C SER A 335 -6.50 27.02 22.61
N ASP A 336 -7.03 27.50 23.73
CA ASP A 336 -7.97 26.74 24.56
C ASP A 336 -9.34 26.55 23.87
N VAL A 337 -9.69 27.48 22.97
CA VAL A 337 -10.88 27.43 22.11
C VAL A 337 -10.42 27.55 20.65
N PRO A 338 -9.88 26.46 20.06
CA PRO A 338 -9.36 26.50 18.71
C PRO A 338 -10.43 26.93 17.71
N SER A 339 -10.01 27.53 16.60
CA SER A 339 -10.91 27.91 15.51
C SER A 339 -10.29 27.69 14.14
N PRO A 340 -11.09 27.44 13.09
CA PRO A 340 -10.60 27.48 11.72
C PRO A 340 -9.95 28.85 11.40
N ILE A 341 -8.99 28.89 10.48
CA ILE A 341 -8.56 30.19 9.91
C ILE A 341 -9.72 30.89 9.20
N ALA A 342 -9.64 32.22 9.07
CA ALA A 342 -10.70 33.02 8.45
C ALA A 342 -11.06 32.55 7.04
N LYS A 343 -10.05 32.14 6.23
CA LYS A 343 -10.26 31.64 4.87
C LYS A 343 -11.10 30.36 4.77
N ALA A 344 -11.06 29.51 5.80
CA ALA A 344 -11.88 28.30 5.83
C ALA A 344 -13.38 28.61 5.93
N LEU A 345 -13.72 29.74 6.55
CA LEU A 345 -15.09 30.17 6.84
C LEU A 345 -15.67 31.10 5.75
N ASP A 346 -14.84 31.65 4.89
CA ASP A 346 -15.23 32.60 3.85
C ASP A 346 -15.45 31.90 2.50
N PRO A 347 -16.68 31.90 1.94
CA PRO A 347 -16.97 31.27 0.66
C PRO A 347 -16.16 31.82 -0.53
N ALA A 348 -15.64 33.06 -0.44
CA ALA A 348 -14.81 33.63 -1.51
C ALA A 348 -13.41 32.99 -1.57
N SER A 349 -12.89 32.58 -0.42
CA SER A 349 -11.59 31.89 -0.29
C SER A 349 -11.71 30.37 -0.11
N ASN A 350 -12.91 29.85 0.14
CA ASN A 350 -13.23 28.42 0.13
C ASN A 350 -14.42 28.15 -0.81
N PRO A 351 -14.20 28.15 -2.14
CA PRO A 351 -15.27 27.96 -3.12
C PRO A 351 -16.05 26.67 -2.85
N SER A 352 -17.38 26.75 -2.91
CA SER A 352 -18.30 25.65 -2.58
C SER A 352 -18.18 25.12 -1.14
N ARG A 353 -17.34 25.71 -0.28
CA ARG A 353 -17.00 25.18 1.05
C ARG A 353 -16.53 23.72 0.97
N SER A 354 -15.63 23.44 0.02
CA SER A 354 -15.15 22.08 -0.29
C SER A 354 -13.90 21.65 0.49
N ILE A 355 -13.30 22.56 1.26
CA ILE A 355 -12.20 22.25 2.19
C ILE A 355 -12.74 22.39 3.60
N PHE A 356 -12.74 21.29 4.36
CA PHE A 356 -13.09 21.25 5.78
C PHE A 356 -11.82 21.38 6.62
N VAL A 357 -11.94 21.65 7.92
CA VAL A 357 -10.80 21.65 8.85
C VAL A 357 -10.92 20.56 9.90
N ASP A 358 -9.78 20.12 10.43
CA ASP A 358 -9.69 19.13 11.50
C ASP A 358 -9.93 19.78 12.87
N ALA A 359 -11.07 19.49 13.50
CA ALA A 359 -11.36 20.00 14.85
C ALA A 359 -10.42 19.35 15.89
N ARG A 360 -10.26 19.98 17.06
CA ARG A 360 -9.43 19.45 18.15
C ARG A 360 -10.30 18.78 19.23
N ILE A 361 -10.40 17.45 19.19
CA ILE A 361 -11.35 16.68 20.01
C ILE A 361 -11.03 16.72 21.52
N ASN A 362 -9.78 16.98 21.88
CA ASN A 362 -9.32 17.11 23.27
C ASN A 362 -9.43 18.54 23.83
N LYS A 363 -10.04 19.47 23.09
CA LYS A 363 -10.22 20.90 23.44
C LYS A 363 -11.67 21.34 23.24
N ASP A 364 -11.96 22.63 23.48
CA ASP A 364 -13.29 23.20 23.24
C ASP A 364 -13.61 23.24 21.73
N MET A 365 -14.61 22.45 21.32
CA MET A 365 -15.05 22.35 19.92
C MET A 365 -16.21 23.30 19.55
N SER A 366 -16.50 24.33 20.36
CA SER A 366 -17.63 25.25 20.15
C SER A 366 -17.57 26.05 18.84
N LYS A 367 -16.38 26.17 18.23
CA LYS A 367 -16.17 26.84 16.94
C LYS A 367 -16.24 25.89 15.73
N PHE A 368 -16.48 24.61 15.97
CA PHE A 368 -16.53 23.58 14.92
C PHE A 368 -17.90 22.92 14.86
N ASP A 369 -18.34 22.68 13.62
CA ASP A 369 -19.55 21.93 13.27
C ASP A 369 -19.40 21.36 11.85
N SER A 370 -20.39 20.60 11.40
CA SER A 370 -20.41 19.99 10.05
C SER A 370 -20.29 20.97 8.89
N SER A 371 -20.42 22.28 9.12
CA SER A 371 -20.30 23.30 8.07
C SER A 371 -18.84 23.71 7.81
N ASN A 372 -17.94 23.46 8.75
CA ASN A 372 -16.53 23.82 8.61
C ASN A 372 -15.57 22.67 8.93
N SER A 373 -16.03 21.60 9.56
CA SER A 373 -15.21 20.47 9.95
C SER A 373 -15.80 19.15 9.49
N TYR A 374 -14.91 18.19 9.28
CA TYR A 374 -15.25 16.81 8.94
C TYR A 374 -14.65 15.82 9.93
N TYR A 375 -13.42 16.10 10.38
CA TYR A 375 -12.74 15.36 11.44
C TYR A 375 -12.74 16.12 12.75
N ALA A 376 -12.66 15.38 13.85
CA ALA A 376 -12.26 15.85 15.16
C ALA A 376 -11.16 14.93 15.68
N SER A 377 -9.99 15.51 15.91
CA SER A 377 -8.79 14.72 16.15
C SER A 377 -7.93 15.24 17.29
N ALA A 378 -7.09 14.36 17.83
CA ALA A 378 -6.04 14.75 18.79
C ALA A 378 -4.86 13.77 18.78
N SER A 379 -3.70 14.23 19.24
CA SER A 379 -2.60 13.33 19.62
C SER A 379 -3.12 12.43 20.72
N PHE A 380 -2.92 11.12 20.58
CA PHE A 380 -3.41 10.14 21.53
C PHE A 380 -2.93 10.49 22.94
N LYS A 381 -1.63 10.81 23.09
CA LYS A 381 -0.99 11.18 24.36
C LYS A 381 -1.66 12.37 25.06
N ASP A 382 -2.08 13.38 24.29
CA ASP A 382 -2.72 14.58 24.85
C ASP A 382 -4.20 14.36 25.13
N ALA A 383 -4.83 13.50 24.33
CA ALA A 383 -6.25 13.21 24.42
C ALA A 383 -6.57 12.23 25.54
N VAL A 384 -5.85 11.14 25.63
CA VAL A 384 -6.12 9.98 26.48
C VAL A 384 -4.79 9.44 27.01
N GLN A 385 -4.67 9.25 28.32
CA GLN A 385 -3.49 8.56 28.86
C GLN A 385 -3.75 7.04 28.84
N GLY A 386 -2.76 6.21 28.58
CA GLY A 386 -2.96 4.75 28.51
C GLY A 386 -1.64 3.99 28.68
N SER A 387 -1.72 2.70 28.98
CA SER A 387 -0.59 1.81 28.74
C SER A 387 -0.52 1.48 27.25
N SER A 388 0.58 0.89 26.79
CA SER A 388 0.71 0.38 25.42
C SER A 388 -0.25 -0.79 25.11
N SER A 389 -0.94 -1.35 26.10
CA SER A 389 -1.70 -2.60 25.96
C SER A 389 -3.22 -2.47 26.15
N ALA A 390 -3.70 -1.47 26.89
CA ALA A 390 -5.13 -1.23 27.04
C ALA A 390 -5.43 0.19 27.52
N ILE A 391 -6.59 0.70 27.09
CA ILE A 391 -7.23 1.89 27.60
C ILE A 391 -8.27 1.45 28.64
N SER A 392 -8.21 1.98 29.86
CA SER A 392 -9.10 1.55 30.93
C SER A 392 -9.43 2.67 31.92
N GLY A 393 -10.43 2.43 32.79
CA GLY A 393 -10.82 3.34 33.85
C GLY A 393 -11.20 4.73 33.36
N ALA A 394 -10.69 5.76 34.02
CA ALA A 394 -10.98 7.16 33.69
C ALA A 394 -10.55 7.55 32.26
N ASN A 395 -9.49 6.93 31.74
CA ASN A 395 -9.01 7.21 30.39
C ASN A 395 -9.94 6.64 29.31
N LEU A 396 -10.51 5.45 29.55
CA LEU A 396 -11.51 4.88 28.66
C LEU A 396 -12.79 5.72 28.66
N GLN A 397 -13.22 6.22 29.83
CA GLN A 397 -14.36 7.13 29.89
C GLN A 397 -14.07 8.43 29.13
N LYS A 398 -12.86 9.00 29.29
CA LYS A 398 -12.43 10.20 28.56
C LYS A 398 -12.45 9.99 27.03
N LEU A 399 -11.97 8.84 26.55
CA LEU A 399 -12.06 8.45 25.13
C LEU A 399 -13.52 8.45 24.66
N ARG A 400 -14.41 7.76 25.38
CA ARG A 400 -15.84 7.68 25.04
C ARG A 400 -16.52 9.03 25.04
N ASP A 401 -16.22 9.89 26.01
CA ASP A 401 -16.77 11.24 26.10
C ASP A 401 -16.33 12.11 24.92
N GLN A 402 -15.06 12.00 24.50
CA GLN A 402 -14.54 12.67 23.32
C GLN A 402 -15.20 12.17 22.04
N VAL A 403 -15.26 10.85 21.84
CA VAL A 403 -15.91 10.23 20.68
C VAL A 403 -17.35 10.70 20.57
N LYS A 404 -18.10 10.64 21.68
CA LYS A 404 -19.48 11.12 21.74
C LYS A 404 -19.57 12.61 21.38
N ALA A 405 -18.70 13.47 21.93
CA ALA A 405 -18.74 14.90 21.68
C ALA A 405 -18.50 15.26 20.20
N ALA A 406 -17.65 14.50 19.50
CA ALA A 406 -17.45 14.64 18.06
C ALA A 406 -18.66 14.16 17.26
N HIS A 407 -19.19 12.97 17.59
CA HIS A 407 -20.37 12.41 16.93
C HIS A 407 -21.62 13.27 17.11
N ASP A 408 -21.83 13.88 18.28
CA ASP A 408 -22.91 14.85 18.54
C ASP A 408 -22.83 16.09 17.61
N LYS A 409 -21.65 16.39 17.06
CA LYS A 409 -21.40 17.46 16.08
C LYS A 409 -21.40 16.96 14.63
N GLY A 410 -21.57 15.65 14.41
CA GLY A 410 -21.48 15.01 13.10
C GLY A 410 -20.05 14.91 12.55
N LEU A 411 -19.04 14.89 13.43
CA LEU A 411 -17.63 14.82 13.05
C LEU A 411 -17.08 13.40 13.26
N LEU A 412 -16.17 12.97 12.38
CA LEU A 412 -15.48 11.69 12.49
C LEU A 412 -14.24 11.79 13.38
N VAL A 413 -13.97 10.77 14.16
CA VAL A 413 -12.90 10.75 15.17
C VAL A 413 -11.62 10.12 14.62
N ARG A 414 -10.48 10.75 14.90
CA ARG A 414 -9.14 10.20 14.63
C ARG A 414 -8.16 10.55 15.75
N TYR A 415 -7.34 9.59 16.15
CA TYR A 415 -6.20 9.82 17.05
C TYR A 415 -4.90 9.48 16.35
N TRP A 416 -3.89 10.34 16.43
CA TRP A 416 -2.53 10.06 15.93
C TRP A 416 -1.55 9.83 17.09
N ASP A 417 -0.31 9.44 16.83
CA ASP A 417 0.67 9.03 17.86
C ASP A 417 0.17 7.90 18.78
N ILE A 418 -0.55 6.92 18.21
CA ILE A 418 -1.04 5.77 18.96
C ILE A 418 0.17 4.94 19.42
N PRO A 419 0.33 4.62 20.72
CA PRO A 419 1.58 4.10 21.25
C PRO A 419 1.89 2.64 20.86
N SER A 420 0.90 1.89 20.36
CA SER A 420 1.06 0.50 19.92
C SER A 420 -0.14 0.03 19.09
N GLU A 421 0.11 -0.85 18.13
CA GLU A 421 -0.90 -1.65 17.41
C GLU A 421 -1.81 -2.45 18.36
N GLY A 422 -1.34 -2.82 19.55
CA GLY A 422 -2.13 -3.54 20.54
C GLY A 422 -3.38 -2.78 21.02
N LEU A 423 -3.46 -1.46 20.79
CA LEU A 423 -4.63 -0.64 21.09
C LEU A 423 -5.61 -0.51 19.93
N TRP A 424 -5.22 -0.90 18.71
CA TRP A 424 -5.98 -0.61 17.49
C TRP A 424 -7.38 -1.20 17.51
N GLN A 425 -7.52 -2.48 17.89
CA GLN A 425 -8.84 -3.12 17.96
C GLN A 425 -9.73 -2.42 18.99
N GLN A 426 -9.19 -2.08 20.15
CA GLN A 426 -9.96 -1.37 21.17
C GLN A 426 -10.42 0.01 20.66
N LEU A 427 -9.58 0.74 19.92
CA LEU A 427 -9.98 2.03 19.35
C LEU A 427 -11.12 1.89 18.33
N VAL A 428 -11.05 0.88 17.47
CA VAL A 428 -12.12 0.56 16.51
C VAL A 428 -13.42 0.24 17.27
N ASP A 429 -13.36 -0.64 18.26
CA ASP A 429 -14.53 -1.05 19.06
C ASP A 429 -15.14 0.10 19.89
N GLU A 430 -14.32 1.07 20.30
CA GLU A 430 -14.76 2.27 21.03
C GLU A 430 -15.27 3.40 20.12
N GLY A 431 -15.38 3.15 18.81
CA GLY A 431 -16.03 4.05 17.86
C GLY A 431 -15.11 5.10 17.23
N VAL A 432 -13.79 4.86 17.21
CA VAL A 432 -12.88 5.70 16.41
C VAL A 432 -13.12 5.44 14.92
N ASP A 433 -13.56 6.48 14.20
CA ASP A 433 -13.99 6.37 12.81
C ASP A 433 -12.85 6.24 11.80
N ARG A 434 -11.65 6.70 12.15
CA ARG A 434 -10.45 6.66 11.30
C ARG A 434 -9.26 6.27 12.14
N LEU A 435 -8.90 4.99 12.11
CA LEU A 435 -7.74 4.48 12.83
C LEU A 435 -6.46 4.94 12.13
N ASN A 436 -5.60 5.68 12.83
CA ASN A 436 -4.29 6.07 12.31
C ASN A 436 -3.36 4.85 12.26
N VAL A 437 -2.92 4.47 11.05
CA VAL A 437 -2.09 3.29 10.84
C VAL A 437 -0.74 3.64 10.21
N ASP A 438 0.33 3.16 10.86
CA ASP A 438 1.70 3.28 10.38
C ASP A 438 2.11 2.03 9.59
N ASP A 439 1.82 0.83 10.12
CA ASP A 439 1.96 -0.43 9.37
C ASP A 439 0.65 -0.81 8.67
N LEU A 440 0.69 -0.93 7.35
CA LEU A 440 -0.47 -1.33 6.55
C LEU A 440 -0.70 -2.86 6.59
N GLN A 441 0.28 -3.64 7.00
CA GLN A 441 0.16 -5.10 7.05
C GLN A 441 -0.77 -5.55 8.18
N ASP A 442 -0.73 -4.85 9.32
CA ASP A 442 -1.50 -5.21 10.51
C ASP A 442 -2.96 -4.77 10.44
N VAL A 443 -3.31 -3.94 9.44
CA VAL A 443 -4.71 -3.65 9.07
C VAL A 443 -5.49 -4.95 8.82
N ALA A 444 -4.83 -6.00 8.33
CA ALA A 444 -5.43 -7.30 8.07
C ALA A 444 -5.89 -8.04 9.34
N GLY A 445 -5.31 -7.72 10.50
CA GLY A 445 -5.59 -8.38 11.77
C GLY A 445 -6.79 -7.82 12.53
N LEU A 446 -7.33 -6.68 12.10
CA LEU A 446 -8.42 -5.99 12.79
C LEU A 446 -9.80 -6.46 12.34
N ASP A 447 -10.72 -6.58 13.29
CA ASP A 447 -12.16 -6.66 13.03
C ASP A 447 -12.70 -5.24 12.80
N TRP A 448 -12.99 -4.95 11.54
CA TRP A 448 -13.52 -3.66 11.11
C TRP A 448 -15.06 -3.61 11.12
N HIS A 449 -15.74 -4.66 11.59
CA HIS A 449 -17.20 -4.78 11.62
C HIS A 449 -17.85 -4.59 10.23
N LEU A 450 -17.27 -5.24 9.20
CA LEU A 450 -17.62 -5.12 7.78
C LEU A 450 -18.94 -5.78 7.37
#